data_AF-A0A318NSS8-F1
#
_entry.id   AF-A0A318NSS8-F1
#
_cell.length_a   1.000
_cell.length_b   1.000
_cell.length_c   1.000
_cell.angle_alpha   90.00
_cell.angle_beta   90.00
_cell.angle_gamma   90.00
#
_symmetry.space_group_name_H-M   'P 1'
#
loop_
_entity.id
_entity.type
_entity.pdbx_description
1 polymer ?
#
loop_
_entity_poly.entity_id
_entity_poly.type
_entity_poly.pdbx_seq_one_letter_code
_entity_poly.pdbx_strand_id
1 'polypeptide(L)' 'PIVTDGTIREVDSDLRHWRIETVVLADQVHGAKFEVDEEAVRRTATALFGEPQRVDDVWLWRIPPA' A
#
# COMPACT_ATOMS: atom_id res chain seq x y z
N PRO A 1 -0.07 -6.47 -10.96
CA PRO A 1 -0.43 -7.64 -10.13
C PRO A 1 -1.96 -7.82 -10.11
N ILE A 2 -2.47 -9.04 -9.88
CA ILE A 2 -3.92 -9.28 -9.79
C ILE A 2 -4.35 -9.04 -8.34
N VAL A 3 -5.18 -8.02 -8.11
CA VAL A 3 -5.84 -7.75 -6.84
C VAL A 3 -7.31 -8.15 -7.01
N THR A 4 -7.83 -8.93 -6.07
CA THR A 4 -9.22 -9.43 -6.10
C THR A 4 -10.02 -8.91 -4.90
N ASP A 5 -11.35 -8.98 -4.96
CA ASP A 5 -12.21 -8.66 -3.81
C ASP A 5 -11.88 -9.50 -2.58
N GLY A 6 -11.45 -10.76 -2.77
CA GLY A 6 -10.98 -11.62 -1.69
C GLY A 6 -9.73 -11.05 -1.02
N THR A 7 -8.73 -10.67 -1.83
CA THR A 7 -7.49 -10.04 -1.37
C THR A 7 -7.76 -8.74 -0.62
N ILE A 8 -8.67 -7.91 -1.12
CA ILE A 8 -9.04 -6.64 -0.48
C ILE A 8 -9.63 -6.90 0.92
N ARG A 9 -10.53 -7.89 1.05
CA ARG A 9 -11.13 -8.25 2.35
C ARG A 9 -10.12 -8.79 3.35
N GLU A 10 -9.19 -9.63 2.91
CA GLU A 10 -8.12 -10.16 3.78
C GLU A 10 -7.22 -9.03 4.29
N VAL A 11 -6.79 -8.14 3.39
CA VAL A 11 -5.97 -6.98 3.74
C VAL A 11 -6.71 -6.02 4.67
N ASP A 12 -8.00 -5.73 4.44
CA ASP A 12 -8.80 -4.88 5.35
C ASP A 12 -8.90 -5.49 6.76
N SER A 13 -9.09 -6.82 6.84
CA SER A 13 -9.09 -7.53 8.12
C SER A 13 -7.76 -7.39 8.87
N ASP A 14 -6.64 -7.52 8.17
CA ASP A 14 -5.31 -7.35 8.77
C ASP A 14 -5.08 -5.92 9.24
N LEU A 15 -5.41 -4.91 8.43
CA LEU A 15 -5.29 -3.51 8.80
C LEU A 15 -6.09 -3.18 10.06
N ARG A 16 -7.32 -3.69 10.17
CA ARG A 16 -8.18 -3.53 11.36
C ARG A 16 -7.61 -4.25 12.57
N HIS A 17 -7.13 -5.47 12.40
CA HIS A 17 -6.53 -6.25 13.49
C HIS A 17 -5.35 -5.53 14.13
N TRP A 18 -4.47 -4.98 13.29
CA TRP A 18 -3.27 -4.24 13.73
C TRP A 18 -3.52 -2.76 14.02
N ARG A 19 -4.74 -2.26 13.78
CA ARG A 19 -5.12 -0.84 13.93
C ARG A 19 -4.20 0.09 13.13
N ILE A 20 -3.91 -0.30 11.89
CA ILE A 20 -3.10 0.52 11.00
C ILE A 20 -3.95 1.70 10.52
N GLU A 21 -3.44 2.91 10.72
CA GLU A 21 -4.11 4.15 10.28
C GLU A 21 -3.49 4.71 9.00
N THR A 22 -2.26 4.31 8.67
CA THR A 22 -1.51 4.87 7.54
C THR A 22 -0.54 3.85 6.96
N VAL A 23 -0.51 3.78 5.62
CA VAL A 23 0.52 3.05 4.86
C VAL A 23 1.38 4.07 4.12
N VAL A 24 2.70 3.89 4.18
CA VAL A 24 3.69 4.78 3.57
C VAL A 24 4.58 4.00 2.62
N LEU A 25 4.80 4.53 1.42
CA LEU A 25 5.74 4.00 0.44
C LEU A 25 6.72 5.11 0.04
N ALA A 26 8.02 4.90 0.22
CA ALA A 26 9.04 5.80 -0.31
C ALA A 26 9.01 5.83 -1.84
N ASP A 27 9.35 6.96 -2.45
CA ASP A 27 9.44 7.07 -3.91
C ASP A 27 10.52 6.17 -4.50
N GLN A 28 11.60 5.95 -3.77
CA GLN A 28 12.66 5.04 -4.10
C GLN A 28 12.74 3.92 -3.06
N VAL A 29 12.66 2.68 -3.53
CA VAL A 29 12.75 1.50 -2.68
C VAL A 29 13.83 0.58 -3.23
N HIS A 30 14.80 0.22 -2.39
CA HIS A 30 15.87 -0.69 -2.77
C HIS A 30 15.54 -2.08 -2.25
N GLY A 31 15.47 -3.06 -3.15
CA GLY A 31 15.27 -4.44 -2.78
C GLY A 31 16.56 -5.02 -2.21
N ALA A 32 16.43 -5.93 -1.23
CA ALA A 32 17.58 -6.53 -0.56
C ALA A 32 18.45 -7.40 -1.49
N LYS A 33 17.91 -7.84 -2.63
CA LYS A 33 18.59 -8.75 -3.56
C LYS A 33 18.41 -8.40 -5.03
N PHE A 34 17.30 -7.76 -5.39
CA PHE A 34 16.95 -7.40 -6.76
C PHE A 34 16.35 -6.00 -6.77
N GLU A 35 16.37 -5.36 -7.94
CA GLU A 35 15.64 -4.11 -8.15
C GLU A 35 14.14 -4.30 -7.87
N VAL A 36 13.53 -3.27 -7.28
CA VAL A 36 12.11 -3.27 -6.99
C VAL A 36 11.39 -2.61 -8.15
N ASP A 37 10.31 -3.25 -8.62
CA ASP A 37 9.36 -2.60 -9.51
C ASP A 37 8.47 -1.67 -8.67
N GLU A 38 8.97 -0.45 -8.45
CA GLU A 38 8.32 0.59 -7.65
C GLU A 38 6.93 0.92 -8.18
N GLU A 39 6.75 0.91 -9.50
CA GLU A 39 5.46 1.16 -10.13
C GLU A 39 4.46 0.03 -9.83
N ALA A 40 4.89 -1.23 -9.90
CA ALA A 40 4.05 -2.36 -9.52
C ALA A 40 3.64 -2.29 -8.05
N VAL A 41 4.56 -1.96 -7.14
CA VAL A 41 4.25 -1.80 -5.70
C VAL A 41 3.22 -0.69 -5.50
N ARG A 42 3.47 0.49 -6.09
CA ARG A 42 2.54 1.64 -5.99
C ARG A 42 1.16 1.30 -6.54
N ARG A 43 1.07 0.69 -7.73
CA ARG A 43 -0.22 0.29 -8.33
C ARG A 43 -0.97 -0.72 -7.46
N THR A 44 -0.27 -1.68 -6.87
CA THR A 44 -0.89 -2.65 -5.96
C THR A 44 -1.36 -2.00 -4.67
N ALA A 45 -0.57 -1.13 -4.06
CA ALA A 45 -0.99 -0.36 -2.89
C ALA A 45 -2.23 0.51 -3.22
N THR A 46 -2.25 1.18 -4.38
CA THR A 46 -3.43 1.94 -4.83
C THR A 46 -4.66 1.06 -5.01
N ALA A 47 -4.50 -0.13 -5.60
CA ALA A 47 -5.62 -1.05 -5.78
C ALA A 47 -6.18 -1.59 -4.45
N LEU A 48 -5.35 -1.69 -3.41
CA LEU A 48 -5.75 -2.19 -2.09
C LEU A 48 -6.32 -1.09 -1.19
N PHE A 49 -5.75 0.12 -1.24
CA PHE A 49 -6.00 1.18 -0.26
C PHE A 49 -6.67 2.43 -0.85
N GLY A 50 -6.90 2.46 -2.17
CA GLY A 50 -7.42 3.62 -2.89
C GLY A 50 -6.34 4.61 -3.33
N GLU A 51 -6.74 5.84 -3.67
CA GLU A 51 -5.80 6.86 -4.17
C GLU A 51 -4.86 7.37 -3.06
N PRO A 52 -3.54 7.42 -3.31
CA PRO A 52 -2.59 7.98 -2.36
C PRO A 52 -2.56 9.51 -2.39
N GLN A 53 -2.06 10.08 -1.30
CA GLN A 53 -1.54 11.43 -1.26
C GLN A 53 -0.01 11.42 -1.49
N ARG A 54 0.50 12.34 -2.31
CA ARG A 54 1.95 12.62 -2.38
C ARG A 54 2.35 13.57 -1.24
N VAL A 55 3.34 13.19 -0.44
CA VAL A 55 3.92 14.04 0.61
C VAL A 55 5.43 13.98 0.47
N ASP A 56 6.04 15.08 0.00
CA ASP A 56 7.47 15.19 -0.27
C ASP A 56 8.02 14.02 -1.11
N ASP A 57 8.80 13.13 -0.51
CA ASP A 57 9.44 11.95 -1.08
C ASP A 57 8.65 10.64 -0.86
N VAL A 58 7.49 10.67 -0.19
CA VAL A 58 6.65 9.47 0.05
C VAL A 58 5.25 9.54 -0.57
N TRP A 59 4.66 8.37 -0.78
CA TRP A 59 3.24 8.15 -1.04
C TRP A 59 2.56 7.68 0.25
N LEU A 60 1.40 8.27 0.55
CA LEU A 60 0.66 8.03 1.78
C LEU A 60 -0.77 7.60 1.49
N TRP A 61 -1.20 6.48 2.06
CA TRP A 61 -2.60 6.07 2.10
C TRP A 61 -3.14 6.18 3.51
N ARG A 62 -4.25 6.89 3.67
CA ARG A 62 -4.98 6.92 4.92
C ARG A 62 -5.95 5.75 4.96
N ILE A 63 -5.84 4.94 6.00
CA ILE A 63 -6.74 3.82 6.20
C ILE A 63 -7.93 4.33 7.02
N PRO A 64 -9.18 4.16 6.54
CA PRO A 64 -10.35 4.57 7.31
C PRO A 64 -10.39 3.88 8.67
N PRO A 65 -10.79 4.57 9.73
CA PRO A 65 -10.98 3.94 11.02
C PRO A 65 -12.00 2.80 10.93
N ALA A 66 -11.75 1.75 11.72
CA ALA A 66 -12.55 0.54 11.76
C ALA A 66 -13.98 0.77 12.26
#